data_AF-A0A218P4M6-F1
#
_entry.id   AF-A0A218P4M6-F1
#
_cell.length_a   1.000
_cell.length_b   1.000
_cell.length_c   1.000
_cell.angle_alpha   90.00
_cell.angle_beta   90.00
_cell.angle_gamma   90.00
#
_symmetry.space_group_name_H-M   'P 1'
#
loop_
_entity.id
_entity.type
_entity.pdbx_description
1 polymer ?
#
loop_
_entity_poly.entity_id
_entity_poly.type
_entity_poly.pdbx_seq_one_letter_code
_entity_poly.pdbx_strand_id
1 'polypeptide(L)'
;MTEPVRDSVEVALELDEKEVYSHIAHESAEDIVRIISSLDAERARLHGEVIYYRDDWDDLIRERIAKGKRHTAFDFYNPALLDIWERKVREIKKARLREKMAYASIAVFIILTVIATALLRQPYVILGLAVLPAVFLIWSLTREKLDLIYYELTQFFIDELRELVEKHSLRPERYRFKIFSGDYFGVEIRKSGTGIFAIVSPQSRVVTSAETGSND
;
A
#
# COMPACT_ATOMS: atom_id res chain seq x y z
N MET A 1 -2.15 52.65 -16.88
CA MET A 1 -2.04 51.24 -16.46
C MET A 1 -3.17 51.02 -15.47
N THR A 2 -4.26 50.42 -15.93
CA THR A 2 -5.47 50.21 -15.15
C THR A 2 -5.50 48.72 -14.85
N GLU A 3 -5.40 48.35 -13.57
CA GLU A 3 -5.62 46.97 -13.15
C GLU A 3 -7.03 46.57 -13.60
N PRO A 4 -7.21 45.42 -14.30
CA PRO A 4 -8.53 44.98 -14.67
C PRO A 4 -9.27 44.62 -13.38
N VAL A 5 -10.30 45.39 -13.06
CA VAL A 5 -11.22 45.12 -11.95
C VAL A 5 -11.86 43.76 -12.24
N ARG A 6 -11.38 42.72 -11.54
CA ARG A 6 -11.97 41.37 -11.62
C ARG A 6 -13.40 41.43 -11.11
N ASP A 7 -14.32 40.85 -11.87
CA ASP A 7 -15.73 40.85 -11.54
C ASP A 7 -15.94 40.07 -10.22
N SER A 8 -16.62 40.67 -9.25
CA SER A 8 -16.74 40.12 -7.89
C SER A 8 -17.45 38.76 -7.88
N VAL A 9 -18.21 38.47 -8.92
CA VAL A 9 -18.89 37.19 -9.16
C VAL A 9 -17.92 36.10 -9.60
N GLU A 10 -16.95 36.41 -10.47
CA GLU A 10 -15.91 35.48 -10.90
C GLU A 10 -14.97 35.15 -9.74
N VAL A 11 -14.63 36.14 -8.92
CA VAL A 11 -13.84 35.93 -7.68
C VAL A 11 -14.61 35.10 -6.64
N ALA A 12 -15.94 35.28 -6.52
CA ALA A 12 -16.76 34.49 -5.61
C ALA A 12 -16.90 33.02 -6.07
N LEU A 13 -17.04 32.78 -7.37
CA LEU A 13 -17.04 31.44 -7.95
C LEU A 13 -15.66 30.77 -7.82
N GLU A 14 -14.56 31.50 -8.06
CA GLU A 14 -13.20 31.01 -7.84
C GLU A 14 -12.91 30.70 -6.37
N LEU A 15 -13.48 31.46 -5.42
CA LEU A 15 -13.35 31.22 -3.98
C LEU A 15 -14.09 29.95 -3.57
N ASP A 16 -15.32 29.75 -4.07
CA ASP A 16 -16.12 28.54 -3.82
C ASP A 16 -15.43 27.29 -4.41
N GLU A 17 -14.90 27.38 -5.64
CA GLU A 17 -14.12 26.29 -6.24
C GLU A 17 -12.86 25.96 -5.42
N LYS A 18 -12.09 26.98 -5.00
CA LYS A 18 -10.89 26.76 -4.17
C LYS A 18 -11.21 26.13 -2.82
N GLU A 19 -12.31 26.52 -2.21
CA GLU A 19 -12.78 25.94 -0.94
C GLU A 19 -13.18 24.47 -1.13
N VAL A 20 -13.92 24.15 -2.20
CA VAL A 20 -14.28 22.77 -2.57
C VAL A 20 -13.04 21.92 -2.84
N TYR A 21 -12.07 22.41 -3.61
CA TYR A 21 -10.82 21.68 -3.86
C TYR A 21 -9.99 21.48 -2.59
N SER A 22 -9.97 22.47 -1.69
CA SER A 22 -9.28 22.33 -0.40
C SER A 22 -9.98 21.31 0.51
N HIS A 23 -11.31 21.25 0.49
CA HIS A 23 -12.08 20.26 1.24
C HIS A 23 -11.83 18.84 0.72
N ILE A 24 -11.85 18.67 -0.61
CA ILE A 24 -11.52 17.40 -1.27
C ILE A 24 -10.08 16.99 -0.96
N ALA A 25 -9.11 17.91 -0.97
CA ALA A 25 -7.73 17.61 -0.60
C ALA A 25 -7.61 17.15 0.86
N HIS A 26 -8.40 17.73 1.76
CA HIS A 26 -8.43 17.33 3.17
C HIS A 26 -8.95 15.90 3.35
N GLU A 27 -10.11 15.60 2.77
CA GLU A 27 -10.73 14.27 2.81
C GLU A 27 -9.86 13.22 2.11
N SER A 28 -9.23 13.58 0.98
CA SER A 28 -8.30 12.71 0.26
C SER A 28 -7.08 12.35 1.10
N ALA A 29 -6.50 13.32 1.80
CA ALA A 29 -5.35 13.09 2.66
C ALA A 29 -5.70 12.21 3.88
N GLU A 30 -6.88 12.40 4.49
CA GLU A 30 -7.37 11.51 5.56
C GLU A 30 -7.59 10.08 5.08
N ASP A 31 -8.17 9.92 3.88
CA ASP A 31 -8.32 8.61 3.26
C ASP A 31 -6.94 7.98 3.03
N ILE A 32 -6.00 8.69 2.38
CA ILE A 32 -4.62 8.24 2.06
C ILE A 32 -3.86 7.75 3.29
N VAL A 33 -3.97 8.44 4.43
CA VAL A 33 -3.35 8.01 5.69
C VAL A 33 -3.86 6.63 6.15
N ARG A 34 -5.16 6.37 6.00
CA ARG A 34 -5.77 5.08 6.36
C ARG A 34 -5.33 3.97 5.41
N ILE A 35 -5.19 4.29 4.12
CA ILE A 35 -4.63 3.41 3.09
C ILE A 35 -3.26 2.89 3.50
N ILE A 36 -2.35 3.82 3.75
CA ILE A 36 -0.95 3.54 4.03
C ILE A 36 -0.86 2.63 5.25
N SER A 37 -1.58 3.00 6.32
CA SER A 37 -1.62 2.22 7.56
C SER A 37 -2.14 0.79 7.35
N SER A 38 -3.16 0.61 6.49
CA SER A 38 -3.72 -0.71 6.18
C SER A 38 -2.79 -1.56 5.32
N LEU A 39 -2.17 -0.98 4.29
CA LEU A 39 -1.26 -1.70 3.40
C LEU A 39 0.00 -2.14 4.13
N ASP A 40 0.55 -1.26 4.94
CA ASP A 40 1.72 -1.56 5.73
C ASP A 40 1.41 -2.59 6.84
N ALA A 41 0.19 -2.56 7.40
CA ALA A 41 -0.25 -3.62 8.32
C ALA A 41 -0.30 -5.00 7.63
N GLU A 42 -0.79 -5.08 6.40
CA GLU A 42 -0.77 -6.31 5.60
C GLU A 42 0.66 -6.76 5.29
N ARG A 43 1.56 -5.82 4.99
CA ARG A 43 2.97 -6.11 4.75
C ARG A 43 3.66 -6.66 6.00
N ALA A 44 3.47 -6.04 7.15
CA ALA A 44 4.05 -6.52 8.40
C ALA A 44 3.44 -7.86 8.86
N ARG A 45 2.15 -8.12 8.56
CA ARG A 45 1.56 -9.47 8.69
C ARG A 45 2.26 -10.48 7.79
N LEU A 46 2.62 -10.10 6.55
CA LEU A 46 3.44 -10.97 5.72
C LEU A 46 4.74 -11.29 6.43
N HIS A 47 5.40 -10.37 7.13
CA HIS A 47 6.64 -10.63 7.89
C HIS A 47 6.45 -11.43 9.20
N GLY A 48 5.20 -11.72 9.58
CA GLY A 48 4.88 -12.50 10.77
C GLY A 48 4.57 -11.65 12.01
N GLU A 49 4.38 -10.34 11.84
CA GLU A 49 3.98 -9.45 12.93
C GLU A 49 2.49 -9.60 13.26
N VAL A 50 2.17 -9.66 14.55
CA VAL A 50 0.78 -9.73 15.03
C VAL A 50 0.22 -8.32 15.12
N ILE A 51 -0.54 -7.92 14.10
CA ILE A 51 -1.11 -6.57 14.00
C ILE A 51 -2.63 -6.59 14.19
N TYR A 52 -3.07 -5.98 15.28
CA TYR A 52 -4.48 -5.71 15.62
C TYR A 52 -5.04 -4.48 14.88
N TYR A 53 -4.55 -4.21 13.66
CA TYR A 53 -5.06 -3.17 12.77
C TYR A 53 -5.99 -3.83 11.76
N ARG A 54 -7.30 -3.63 11.92
CA ARG A 54 -8.31 -4.17 11.00
C ARG A 54 -9.17 -3.02 10.48
N ASP A 55 -8.55 -2.17 9.67
CA ASP A 55 -9.31 -1.40 8.68
C ASP A 55 -9.38 -2.30 7.44
N ASP A 56 -10.58 -2.77 7.07
CA ASP A 56 -10.79 -3.48 5.81
C ASP A 56 -10.80 -2.45 4.68
N TRP A 57 -9.61 -1.93 4.39
CA TRP A 57 -9.44 -0.86 3.41
C TRP A 57 -9.77 -1.32 1.98
N ASP A 58 -9.62 -2.62 1.72
CA ASP A 58 -10.10 -3.31 0.52
C ASP A 58 -11.64 -3.31 0.44
N ASP A 59 -12.35 -3.45 1.57
CA ASP A 59 -13.82 -3.36 1.60
C ASP A 59 -14.30 -1.90 1.48
N LEU A 60 -13.58 -0.94 2.08
CA LEU A 60 -13.89 0.49 1.92
C LEU A 60 -13.80 0.93 0.46
N ILE A 61 -12.78 0.48 -0.28
CA ILE A 61 -12.65 0.80 -1.71
C ILE A 61 -13.70 0.03 -2.53
N ARG A 62 -13.91 -1.27 -2.27
CA ARG A 62 -14.92 -2.05 -3.01
C ARG A 62 -16.33 -1.54 -2.79
N GLU A 63 -16.70 -1.17 -1.57
CA GLU A 63 -18.00 -0.60 -1.26
C GLU A 63 -18.20 0.74 -1.98
N ARG A 64 -17.15 1.56 -2.08
CA ARG A 64 -17.18 2.84 -2.82
C ARG A 64 -17.30 2.63 -4.34
N ILE A 65 -16.56 1.69 -4.93
CA ILE A 65 -16.69 1.30 -6.35
C ILE A 65 -18.09 0.75 -6.64
N ALA A 66 -18.61 -0.14 -5.79
CA ALA A 66 -19.92 -0.79 -5.97
C ALA A 66 -21.10 0.20 -5.91
N LYS A 67 -20.96 1.31 -5.18
CA LYS A 67 -21.96 2.38 -5.12
C LYS A 67 -22.01 3.24 -6.38
N GLY A 68 -21.20 2.97 -7.42
CA GLY A 68 -21.15 3.75 -8.66
C GLY A 68 -20.67 5.19 -8.48
N LYS A 69 -20.32 5.56 -7.25
CA LYS A 69 -19.71 6.84 -6.89
C LYS A 69 -18.22 6.70 -7.20
N ARG A 70 -17.82 7.09 -8.41
CA ARG A 70 -16.43 7.51 -8.72
C ARG A 70 -16.07 8.82 -7.99
N HIS A 71 -16.48 8.90 -6.73
CA HIS A 71 -16.45 10.09 -5.88
C HIS A 71 -15.89 9.67 -4.53
N THR A 72 -14.77 8.95 -4.58
CA THR A 72 -13.78 9.06 -3.52
C THR A 72 -13.13 10.44 -3.68
N ALA A 73 -12.84 11.17 -2.60
CA ALA A 73 -12.06 12.42 -2.72
C ALA A 73 -10.75 12.17 -3.50
N PHE A 74 -10.21 10.97 -3.34
CA PHE A 74 -9.11 10.37 -4.11
C PHE A 74 -9.32 10.27 -5.63
N ASP A 75 -10.53 9.91 -6.10
CA ASP A 75 -10.85 9.82 -7.55
C ASP A 75 -10.92 11.21 -8.19
N PHE A 76 -11.34 12.21 -7.41
CA PHE A 76 -11.34 13.61 -7.84
C PHE A 76 -9.94 14.20 -7.89
N TYR A 77 -9.04 13.73 -7.00
CA TYR A 77 -7.67 14.22 -6.96
C TYR A 77 -6.81 13.65 -8.09
N ASN A 78 -6.83 12.32 -8.31
CA ASN A 78 -6.08 11.70 -9.40
C ASN A 78 -6.71 10.35 -9.82
N PRO A 79 -7.40 10.28 -10.97
CA PRO A 79 -8.09 9.08 -11.40
C PRO A 79 -7.14 7.92 -11.76
N ALA A 80 -5.87 8.19 -12.07
CA ALA A 80 -4.89 7.15 -12.37
C ALA A 80 -4.56 6.29 -11.15
N LEU A 81 -4.83 6.80 -9.94
CA LEU A 81 -4.56 6.10 -8.70
C LEU A 81 -5.39 4.82 -8.54
N LEU A 82 -6.67 4.90 -8.92
CA LEU A 82 -7.57 3.75 -8.87
C LEU A 82 -7.10 2.66 -9.84
N ASP A 83 -6.68 3.02 -11.04
CA ASP A 83 -6.15 2.09 -12.04
C ASP A 83 -4.87 1.39 -11.56
N ILE A 84 -3.95 2.16 -10.95
CA ILE A 84 -2.71 1.63 -10.38
C ILE A 84 -3.04 0.64 -9.25
N TRP A 85 -3.95 1.01 -8.35
CA TRP A 85 -4.42 0.16 -7.28
C TRP A 85 -5.08 -1.12 -7.80
N GLU A 86 -6.04 -1.02 -8.72
CA GLU A 86 -6.76 -2.16 -9.29
C GLU A 86 -5.79 -3.15 -9.95
N ARG A 87 -4.79 -2.63 -10.66
CA ARG A 87 -3.73 -3.43 -11.26
C ARG A 87 -2.93 -4.17 -10.19
N LYS A 88 -2.49 -3.50 -9.11
CA LYS A 88 -1.73 -4.12 -8.02
C LYS A 88 -2.55 -5.14 -7.23
N VAL A 89 -3.83 -4.86 -6.95
CA VAL A 89 -4.74 -5.84 -6.34
C VAL A 89 -4.94 -7.06 -7.22
N ARG A 90 -5.07 -6.85 -8.54
CA ARG A 90 -5.15 -7.96 -9.50
C ARG A 90 -3.86 -8.77 -9.52
N GLU A 91 -2.70 -8.14 -9.38
CA GLU A 91 -1.41 -8.82 -9.24
C GLU A 91 -1.34 -9.66 -7.96
N ILE A 92 -1.79 -9.14 -6.81
CA ILE A 92 -1.90 -9.87 -5.54
C ILE A 92 -2.79 -11.11 -5.71
N LYS A 93 -4.00 -10.92 -6.27
CA LYS A 93 -4.95 -12.03 -6.52
C LYS A 93 -4.33 -13.09 -7.44
N LYS A 94 -3.66 -12.68 -8.52
CA LYS A 94 -2.96 -13.58 -9.43
C LYS A 94 -1.77 -14.29 -8.78
N ALA A 95 -1.05 -13.64 -7.87
CA ALA A 95 0.06 -14.25 -7.14
C ALA A 95 -0.46 -15.35 -6.19
N ARG A 96 -1.46 -15.03 -5.35
CA ARG A 96 -2.10 -16.00 -4.45
C ARG A 96 -2.77 -17.16 -5.20
N LEU A 97 -3.38 -16.90 -6.36
CA LEU A 97 -3.96 -17.96 -7.19
C LEU A 97 -2.86 -18.88 -7.75
N ARG A 98 -1.76 -18.33 -8.24
CA ARG A 98 -0.61 -19.11 -8.74
C ARG A 98 0.01 -19.97 -7.64
N GLU A 99 0.16 -19.43 -6.44
CA GLU A 99 0.61 -20.17 -5.27
C GLU A 99 -0.29 -21.39 -4.99
N LYS A 100 -1.62 -21.18 -4.92
CA LYS A 100 -2.59 -22.27 -4.72
C LYS A 100 -2.52 -23.33 -5.81
N MET A 101 -2.43 -22.91 -7.07
CA MET A 101 -2.30 -23.83 -8.20
C MET A 101 -1.01 -24.65 -8.13
N ALA A 102 0.10 -24.02 -7.73
CA ALA A 102 1.38 -24.71 -7.58
C ALA A 102 1.33 -25.76 -6.46
N TYR A 103 0.72 -25.44 -5.31
CA TYR A 103 0.48 -26.42 -4.24
C TYR A 103 -0.43 -27.57 -4.70
N ALA A 104 -1.48 -27.28 -5.46
CA ALA A 104 -2.35 -28.30 -6.02
C ALA A 104 -1.59 -29.24 -6.97
N SER A 105 -0.73 -28.70 -7.84
CA SER A 105 0.11 -29.50 -8.74
C SER A 105 1.07 -30.41 -7.98
N ILE A 106 1.71 -29.92 -6.90
CA ILE A 106 2.58 -30.73 -6.04
C ILE A 106 1.78 -31.86 -5.37
N ALA A 107 0.61 -31.55 -4.81
CA ALA A 107 -0.23 -32.54 -4.17
C ALA A 107 -0.67 -33.65 -5.14
N VAL A 108 -1.12 -33.27 -6.36
CA VAL A 108 -1.48 -34.23 -7.41
C VAL A 108 -0.27 -35.09 -7.80
N PHE A 109 0.91 -34.50 -7.97
CA PHE A 109 2.13 -35.23 -8.29
C PHE A 109 2.47 -36.28 -7.22
N ILE A 110 2.41 -35.89 -5.93
CA ILE A 110 2.64 -36.82 -4.82
C ILE A 110 1.64 -37.98 -4.86
N ILE A 111 0.34 -37.69 -5.02
CA ILE A 111 -0.71 -38.72 -5.10
C ILE A 111 -0.42 -39.69 -6.27
N LEU A 112 -0.07 -39.17 -7.45
CA LEU A 112 0.27 -40.00 -8.60
C LEU A 112 1.47 -40.91 -8.33
N THR A 113 2.52 -40.41 -7.67
CA THR A 113 3.68 -41.23 -7.31
C THR A 113 3.36 -42.34 -6.29
N VAL A 114 2.43 -42.09 -5.36
CA VAL A 114 1.93 -43.10 -4.42
C VAL A 114 1.13 -44.18 -5.16
N ILE A 115 0.23 -43.78 -6.07
CA ILE A 115 -0.56 -44.73 -6.89
C ILE A 115 0.38 -45.57 -7.76
N ALA A 116 1.35 -44.95 -8.43
CA ALA A 116 2.35 -45.64 -9.25
C ALA A 116 3.17 -46.65 -8.42
N THR A 117 3.53 -46.28 -7.19
CA THR A 117 4.22 -47.18 -6.26
C THR A 117 3.38 -48.42 -5.93
N ALA A 118 2.08 -48.23 -5.66
CA ALA A 118 1.16 -49.33 -5.36
C ALA A 118 0.95 -50.28 -6.56
N LEU A 119 0.85 -49.73 -7.78
CA LEU A 119 0.61 -50.51 -8.99
C LEU A 119 1.87 -51.23 -9.50
N LEU A 120 3.02 -50.54 -9.52
CA LEU A 120 4.26 -51.04 -10.11
C LEU A 120 5.15 -51.76 -9.09
N ARG A 121 4.82 -51.70 -7.80
CA ARG A 121 5.62 -52.25 -6.67
C ARG A 121 7.07 -51.76 -6.62
N GLN A 122 7.34 -50.61 -7.23
CA GLN A 122 8.63 -49.92 -7.20
C GLN A 122 8.48 -48.60 -6.42
N PRO A 123 9.52 -48.13 -5.71
CA PRO A 123 9.41 -47.02 -4.76
C PRO A 123 9.38 -45.63 -5.42
N TYR A 124 8.44 -45.40 -6.33
CA TYR A 124 8.25 -44.10 -7.02
C TYR A 124 7.88 -42.95 -6.07
N VAL A 125 7.38 -43.25 -4.88
CA VAL A 125 7.08 -42.26 -3.82
C VAL A 125 8.28 -41.38 -3.45
N ILE A 126 9.51 -41.89 -3.63
CA ILE A 126 10.74 -41.12 -3.41
C ILE A 126 10.78 -39.88 -4.31
N LEU A 127 10.29 -40.00 -5.56
CA LEU A 127 10.20 -38.87 -6.48
C LEU A 127 9.20 -37.82 -5.99
N GLY A 128 8.06 -38.26 -5.44
CA GLY A 128 7.06 -37.35 -4.86
C GLY A 128 7.61 -36.56 -3.68
N LEU A 129 8.32 -37.26 -2.78
CA LEU A 129 8.97 -36.65 -1.61
C LEU A 129 10.08 -35.68 -2.00
N ALA A 130 10.82 -35.96 -3.07
CA ALA A 130 11.90 -35.09 -3.56
C ALA A 130 11.39 -33.70 -3.99
N VAL A 131 10.10 -33.54 -4.27
CA VAL A 131 9.49 -32.25 -4.66
C VAL A 131 9.05 -31.42 -3.44
N LEU A 132 9.04 -31.96 -2.22
CA LEU A 132 8.63 -31.22 -1.02
C LEU A 132 9.41 -29.90 -0.78
N PRO A 133 10.73 -29.81 -1.00
CA PRO A 133 11.45 -28.53 -0.87
C PRO A 133 10.91 -27.43 -1.80
N ALA A 134 10.26 -27.78 -2.91
CA ALA A 134 9.64 -26.81 -3.81
C ALA A 134 8.47 -26.06 -3.15
N VAL A 135 7.79 -26.66 -2.16
CA VAL A 135 6.73 -25.99 -1.39
C VAL A 135 7.27 -24.75 -0.67
N PHE A 136 8.43 -24.90 0.00
CA PHE A 136 9.09 -23.80 0.69
C PHE A 136 9.53 -22.71 -0.29
N LEU A 137 10.04 -23.11 -1.46
CA LEU A 137 10.46 -22.18 -2.51
C LEU A 137 9.27 -21.38 -3.06
N ILE A 138 8.13 -22.03 -3.34
CA ILE A 138 6.90 -21.37 -3.78
C ILE A 138 6.41 -20.36 -2.74
N TRP A 139 6.39 -20.77 -1.47
CA TRP A 139 5.98 -19.92 -0.36
C TRP A 139 6.88 -18.68 -0.26
N SER A 140 8.21 -18.87 -0.25
CA SER A 140 9.19 -17.78 -0.17
C SER A 140 9.04 -16.79 -1.32
N LEU A 141 9.00 -17.29 -2.57
CA LEU A 141 8.86 -16.44 -3.75
C LEU A 141 7.54 -15.67 -3.77
N THR A 142 6.46 -16.30 -3.31
CA THR A 142 5.15 -15.63 -3.26
C THR A 142 5.16 -14.54 -2.19
N ARG A 143 5.74 -14.82 -1.02
CA ARG A 143 5.85 -13.86 0.08
C ARG A 143 6.68 -12.64 -0.31
N GLU A 144 7.84 -12.85 -0.92
CA GLU A 144 8.72 -11.77 -1.40
C GLU A 144 8.05 -10.92 -2.48
N LYS A 145 7.35 -11.58 -3.42
CA LYS A 145 6.59 -10.85 -4.44
C LYS A 145 5.46 -10.02 -3.86
N LEU A 146 4.73 -10.56 -2.89
CA LEU A 146 3.67 -9.82 -2.21
C LEU A 146 4.24 -8.66 -1.41
N ASP A 147 5.35 -8.87 -0.69
CA ASP A 147 6.06 -7.84 0.05
C ASP A 147 6.43 -6.66 -0.86
N LEU A 148 7.01 -6.94 -2.03
CA LEU A 148 7.35 -5.92 -3.02
C LEU A 148 6.10 -5.15 -3.49
N ILE A 149 4.99 -5.85 -3.78
CA ILE A 149 3.75 -5.20 -4.21
C ILE A 149 3.20 -4.28 -3.12
N TYR A 150 3.19 -4.72 -1.86
CA TYR A 150 2.73 -3.90 -0.74
C TYR A 150 3.67 -2.71 -0.49
N TYR A 151 4.98 -2.92 -0.59
CA TYR A 151 5.96 -1.84 -0.48
C TYR A 151 5.74 -0.78 -1.55
N GLU A 152 5.69 -1.17 -2.83
CA GLU A 152 5.51 -0.25 -3.96
C GLU A 152 4.20 0.53 -3.84
N LEU A 153 3.12 -0.15 -3.44
CA LEU A 153 1.82 0.49 -3.29
C LEU A 153 1.82 1.48 -2.12
N THR A 154 2.39 1.09 -0.98
CA THR A 154 2.49 1.97 0.20
C THR A 154 3.36 3.19 -0.08
N GLN A 155 4.53 3.00 -0.70
CA GLN A 155 5.43 4.09 -1.11
C GLN A 155 4.72 5.04 -2.08
N PHE A 156 3.99 4.51 -3.04
CA PHE A 156 3.20 5.31 -3.97
C PHE A 156 2.18 6.21 -3.26
N PHE A 157 1.41 5.66 -2.31
CA PHE A 157 0.47 6.46 -1.52
C PHE A 157 1.16 7.50 -0.63
N ILE A 158 2.35 7.21 -0.11
CA ILE A 158 3.17 8.17 0.63
C ILE A 158 3.58 9.35 -0.27
N ASP A 159 4.01 9.05 -1.50
CA ASP A 159 4.42 10.08 -2.47
C ASP A 159 3.22 10.96 -2.91
N GLU A 160 2.05 10.37 -3.11
CA GLU A 160 0.81 11.10 -3.41
C GLU A 160 0.33 11.97 -2.24
N LEU A 161 0.46 11.47 -1.00
CA LEU A 161 0.19 12.27 0.19
C LEU A 161 1.13 13.47 0.28
N ARG A 162 2.42 13.28 -0.09
CA ARG A 162 3.38 14.38 -0.15
C ARG A 162 2.97 15.45 -1.15
N GLU A 163 2.60 15.03 -2.36
CA GLU A 163 2.16 15.96 -3.41
C GLU A 163 0.92 16.74 -2.98
N LEU A 164 -0.07 16.06 -2.37
CA LEU A 164 -1.26 16.70 -1.80
C LEU A 164 -0.91 17.77 -0.76
N VAL A 165 -0.05 17.42 0.17
CA VAL A 165 0.38 18.30 1.27
C VAL A 165 1.12 19.52 0.73
N GLU A 166 2.01 19.34 -0.25
CA GLU A 166 2.76 20.43 -0.88
C GLU A 166 1.85 21.34 -1.72
N LYS A 167 1.03 20.75 -2.61
CA LYS A 167 0.18 21.48 -3.56
C LYS A 167 -0.91 22.29 -2.87
N HIS A 168 -1.48 21.77 -1.79
CA HIS A 168 -2.56 22.42 -1.04
C HIS A 168 -2.09 23.06 0.27
N SER A 169 -0.76 23.13 0.52
CA SER A 169 -0.17 23.71 1.73
C SER A 169 -0.79 23.18 3.03
N LEU A 170 -1.11 21.89 3.05
CA LEU A 170 -1.72 21.23 4.20
C LEU A 170 -0.69 21.08 5.33
N ARG A 171 -1.13 21.02 6.59
CA ARG A 171 -0.24 20.81 7.75
C ARG A 171 0.12 19.31 7.87
N PRO A 172 1.37 18.88 7.61
CA PRO A 172 1.74 17.47 7.60
C PRO A 172 1.47 16.75 8.92
N GLU A 173 1.60 17.45 10.06
CA GLU A 173 1.43 16.90 11.40
C GLU A 173 0.00 16.41 11.66
N ARG A 174 -1.00 16.94 10.92
CA ARG A 174 -2.39 16.52 11.00
C ARG A 174 -2.62 15.14 10.37
N TYR A 175 -1.76 14.74 9.43
CA TYR A 175 -1.90 13.53 8.62
C TYR A 175 -0.85 12.46 8.98
N ARG A 176 -0.53 12.35 10.27
CA ARG A 176 0.31 11.26 10.76
C ARG A 176 -0.38 9.91 10.53
N PHE A 177 0.34 8.95 9.98
CA PHE A 177 -0.13 7.57 9.80
C PHE A 177 0.67 6.62 10.68
N LYS A 178 0.09 5.45 10.95
CA LYS A 178 0.82 4.37 11.63
C LYS A 178 1.68 3.64 10.63
N ILE A 179 2.88 3.28 11.06
CA ILE A 179 3.80 2.48 10.28
C ILE A 179 4.34 1.36 11.17
N PHE A 180 4.53 0.21 10.57
CA PHE A 180 5.00 -1.04 11.13
C PHE A 180 6.32 -1.39 10.44
N SER A 181 6.45 -1.12 9.13
CA SER A 181 7.71 -1.25 8.37
C SER A 181 8.44 0.10 8.27
N GLY A 182 9.76 0.13 8.53
CA GLY A 182 10.53 1.37 8.68
C GLY A 182 11.36 1.80 7.45
N ASP A 183 11.08 1.25 6.27
CA ASP A 183 11.92 1.33 5.07
C ASP A 183 11.36 2.23 3.95
N TYR A 184 10.32 3.01 4.24
CA TYR A 184 9.73 3.94 3.29
C TYR A 184 10.50 5.27 3.21
N PHE A 185 10.51 5.87 2.03
CA PHE A 185 11.18 7.16 1.77
C PHE A 185 10.24 8.35 1.96
N GLY A 186 10.80 9.51 2.30
CA GLY A 186 10.04 10.76 2.38
C GLY A 186 9.17 10.91 3.64
N VAL A 187 9.43 10.11 4.68
CA VAL A 187 8.69 10.13 5.93
C VAL A 187 9.60 10.34 7.13
N GLU A 188 9.19 11.21 8.06
CA GLU A 188 9.78 11.37 9.38
C GLU A 188 9.12 10.38 10.34
N ILE A 189 9.90 9.41 10.81
CA ILE A 189 9.43 8.43 11.79
C ILE A 189 9.52 9.02 13.20
N ARG A 190 8.39 9.14 13.89
CA ARG A 190 8.30 9.54 15.29
C ARG A 190 7.76 8.40 16.13
N LYS A 191 8.58 7.90 17.05
CA LYS A 191 8.15 6.93 18.06
C LYS A 191 7.33 7.64 19.13
N SER A 192 6.10 7.17 19.34
CA SER A 192 5.25 7.58 20.45
C SER A 192 4.95 6.36 21.33
N GLY A 193 4.57 6.57 22.60
CA GLY A 193 4.29 5.48 23.55
C GLY A 193 3.15 4.53 23.12
N THR A 194 2.38 4.89 22.09
CA THR A 194 1.26 4.09 21.53
C THR A 194 1.56 3.47 20.15
N GLY A 195 2.77 3.62 19.61
CA GLY A 195 3.17 3.04 18.32
C GLY A 195 4.20 3.87 17.55
N ILE A 196 4.61 3.36 16.39
CA ILE A 196 5.48 4.09 15.45
C ILE A 196 4.57 4.86 14.49
N PHE A 197 4.73 6.19 14.46
CA PHE A 197 4.00 7.07 13.56
C PHE A 197 4.95 7.67 12.54
N ALA A 198 4.45 7.88 11.33
CA ALA A 198 5.19 8.52 10.25
C ALA A 198 4.45 9.79 9.81
N ILE A 199 5.22 10.83 9.48
CA ILE A 199 4.75 12.10 8.97
C ILE A 199 5.46 12.35 7.64
N VAL A 200 4.74 12.76 6.60
CA VAL A 200 5.38 13.07 5.31
C VAL A 200 6.29 14.29 5.45
N SER A 201 7.52 14.18 4.97
CA SER A 201 8.48 15.28 4.95
C SER A 201 8.35 16.06 3.64
N PRO A 202 7.95 17.34 3.67
CA PRO A 202 8.05 18.20 2.49
C PRO A 202 9.53 18.37 2.11
N GLN A 203 9.85 18.49 0.82
CA GLN A 203 11.23 18.51 0.29
C GLN A 203 12.20 19.51 0.98
N SER A 204 11.69 20.49 1.72
CA SER A 204 12.48 21.49 2.45
C SER A 204 13.13 20.99 3.77
N ARG A 205 12.92 19.74 4.18
CA ARG A 205 13.56 19.14 5.36
C ARG A 205 14.21 17.78 5.12
N VAL A 206 15.01 17.65 4.06
CA VAL A 206 16.14 16.71 4.13
C VAL A 206 17.24 17.39 4.96
N VAL A 207 17.02 17.51 6.27
CA VAL A 207 18.08 17.89 7.20
C VAL A 207 18.83 16.61 7.52
N THR A 208 19.99 16.51 6.88
CA THR A 208 21.12 15.66 7.24
C THR A 208 21.28 15.63 8.76
N SER A 209 20.72 14.62 9.42
CA SER A 209 20.99 14.30 10.83
C SER A 209 22.25 13.44 10.92
N ALA A 210 23.32 13.94 10.32
CA ALA A 210 24.65 13.35 10.36
C ALA A 210 25.70 14.47 10.39
N GLU A 211 25.58 15.41 11.34
CA GLU A 211 26.66 16.34 11.69
C GLU A 211 26.33 17.08 12.99
N THR A 212 26.36 16.37 14.13
CA THR A 212 26.73 16.98 15.41
C THR A 212 27.23 15.90 16.35
N GLY A 213 28.46 15.46 16.13
CA GLY A 213 29.22 14.66 17.07
C GLY A 213 30.67 15.12 17.02
N SER A 214 31.16 15.58 18.17
CA SER A 214 32.56 15.94 18.46
C SER A 214 32.98 17.36 18.10
N ASN A 215 32.68 18.31 19.00
CA ASN A 215 33.64 19.36 19.33
C ASN A 215 34.42 18.86 20.56
N ASP A 216 35.65 18.44 20.32
CA ASP A 216 36.74 18.54 21.32
C ASP A 216 37.42 19.91 21.14
#